data_AF-A0A3B9X1K0-F1
#
_entry.id   AF-A0A3B9X1K0-F1
#
_cell.length_a   1.000
_cell.length_b   1.000
_cell.length_c   1.000
_cell.angle_alpha   90.00
_cell.angle_beta   90.00
_cell.angle_gamma   90.00
#
_symmetry.space_group_name_H-M   'P 1'
#
loop_
_entity.id
_entity.type
_entity.pdbx_description
1 polymer ?
#
loop_
_entity_poly.entity_id
_entity_poly.type
_entity_poly.pdbx_seq_one_letter_code
_entity_poly.pdbx_strand_id
1 'polypeptide(L)'
;MTFQQGALLGILFTLLVLLVWGRWRYDLVALAALFAASLLGIVPQSELFTGFGNPATITVVLVLIVSFGLTKSGAVQFVSALIDPVADKPFLHIAILTFLAAVLSMFMNNVGALALLMPIAIQSTQKAGRAPATVLMPLSFASILGGLVTLIGTPPNILIANYRQDVTGEAFTMFSFAPVGGAIALAGIIFMLTVGWKLVKVRKQSAGLELFDVEKYLFELKITAESGLLDQSVGELKDQLSEEKMDLISLIHKREKMSVVRRSHRLAENDLLMLQGPQEDIDQFASKHSLQMLSAENARKEILHSEDSQVSEVVVTASSPIVNQTPREIGFNRKYRVNLLAASRSGTPHRNRLRDFQIKTGDVLLLHGDVENLQE
;
A
#
# COMPACT_ATOMS: atom_id res chain seq x y z
N MET A 1 34.47 10.00 36.47
CA MET A 1 33.49 10.82 35.74
C MET A 1 32.84 11.79 36.72
N THR A 2 32.62 13.04 36.33
CA THR A 2 31.85 13.97 37.17
C THR A 2 30.36 13.61 37.14
N PHE A 3 29.59 14.03 38.14
CA PHE A 3 28.14 13.84 38.16
C PHE A 3 27.48 14.40 36.89
N GLN A 4 27.90 15.60 36.48
CA GLN A 4 27.42 16.25 35.25
C GLN A 4 27.70 15.41 33.99
N GLN A 5 28.90 14.84 33.87
CA GLN A 5 29.24 13.98 32.73
C GLN A 5 28.41 12.69 32.72
N GLY A 6 28.23 12.04 33.88
CA GLY A 6 27.42 10.83 33.99
C GLY A 6 25.94 11.08 33.68
N ALA A 7 25.38 12.16 34.22
CA ALA A 7 24.00 12.57 33.97
C ALA A 7 23.77 12.92 32.49
N LEU A 8 24.68 13.66 31.86
CA LEU A 8 24.60 14.01 30.44
C LEU A 8 24.63 12.75 29.56
N LEU A 9 25.56 11.83 29.82
CA LEU A 9 25.64 10.57 29.08
C LEU A 9 24.39 9.70 29.28
N GLY A 10 23.84 9.67 30.50
CA GLY A 10 22.58 8.98 30.78
C GLY A 10 21.41 9.55 29.98
N ILE A 11 21.32 10.88 29.89
CA ILE A 11 20.31 11.56 29.06
C ILE A 11 20.50 11.22 27.59
N LEU A 12 21.72 11.33 27.05
CA LEU A 12 22.01 11.04 25.64
C LEU A 12 21.74 9.57 25.29
N PHE A 13 22.11 8.64 26.18
CA PHE A 13 21.83 7.23 26.00
C PHE A 13 20.33 6.95 25.99
N THR A 14 19.59 7.52 26.96
CA THR A 14 18.13 7.37 27.03
C THR A 14 17.44 7.97 25.82
N LEU A 15 17.88 9.16 25.38
CA LEU A 15 17.41 9.79 24.15
C LEU A 15 17.62 8.87 22.95
N LEU A 16 18.82 8.29 22.77
CA LEU A 16 19.11 7.36 21.68
C LEU A 16 18.22 6.12 21.73
N VAL A 17 18.03 5.51 22.92
CA VAL A 17 17.14 4.36 23.10
C VAL A 17 15.69 4.72 22.73
N LEU A 18 15.19 5.86 23.18
CA LEU A 18 13.82 6.31 22.88
C LEU A 18 13.61 6.63 21.40
N LEU A 19 14.61 7.24 20.75
CA LEU A 19 14.59 7.50 19.31
C LEU A 19 14.58 6.20 18.50
N VAL A 20 15.37 5.20 18.91
CA VAL A 20 15.37 3.86 18.27
C VAL A 20 14.08 3.10 18.54
N TRP A 21 13.50 3.24 19.74
CA TRP A 21 12.23 2.59 20.10
C TRP A 21 11.09 3.09 19.20
N GLY A 22 11.05 4.39 18.89
CA GLY A 22 10.10 4.96 17.92
C GLY A 22 8.64 4.95 18.35
N ARG A 23 8.35 4.73 19.65
CA ARG A 23 6.96 4.76 20.17
C ARG A 23 6.42 6.16 20.40
N TRP A 24 7.29 7.11 20.71
CA TRP A 24 6.93 8.51 20.96
C TRP A 24 7.44 9.36 19.81
N ARG A 25 6.76 10.48 19.55
CA ARG A 25 7.19 11.41 18.50
C ARG A 25 8.57 11.97 18.84
N TYR A 26 9.44 12.06 17.83
CA TYR A 26 10.85 12.44 18.00
C TYR A 26 11.03 13.86 18.58
N ASP A 27 10.11 14.78 18.26
CA ASP A 27 10.09 16.13 18.81
C ASP A 27 9.87 16.14 20.34
N LEU A 28 8.94 15.31 20.82
CA LEU A 28 8.68 15.16 22.26
C LEU A 28 9.88 14.54 22.99
N VAL A 29 10.52 13.54 22.39
CA VAL A 29 11.72 12.89 22.97
C VAL A 29 12.87 13.90 23.08
N ALA A 30 13.12 14.68 22.03
CA ALA A 30 14.17 15.70 22.03
C ALA A 30 13.91 16.81 23.06
N LEU A 31 12.67 17.32 23.13
CA LEU A 31 12.28 18.34 24.11
C LEU A 31 12.39 17.81 25.55
N ALA A 32 11.94 16.57 25.81
CA ALA A 32 12.04 15.96 27.13
C ALA A 32 13.50 15.82 27.59
N ALA A 33 14.41 15.44 26.69
CA ALA A 33 15.84 15.37 26.99
C ALA A 33 16.44 16.75 27.29
N LEU A 34 16.05 17.78 26.54
CA LEU A 34 16.46 19.17 26.80
C LEU A 34 15.97 19.67 28.17
N PHE A 35 14.70 19.41 28.51
CA PHE A 35 14.15 19.75 29.81
C PHE A 35 14.82 18.98 30.95
N ALA A 36 15.09 17.68 30.77
CA ALA A 36 15.82 16.89 31.74
C ALA A 36 17.25 17.44 31.98
N ALA A 37 17.96 17.81 30.91
CA ALA A 37 19.30 18.39 31.01
C ALA A 37 19.29 19.74 31.75
N SER A 38 18.26 20.56 31.56
CA SER A 38 18.06 21.82 32.26
C SER A 38 17.72 21.64 33.75
N LEU A 39 16.80 20.73 34.07
CA LEU A 39 16.41 20.43 35.45
C LEU A 39 17.57 19.90 36.29
N LEU A 40 18.48 19.13 35.67
CA LEU A 40 19.70 18.65 36.32
C LEU A 40 20.81 19.71 36.39
N GLY A 41 20.57 20.93 35.91
CA GLY A 41 21.53 22.04 35.92
C GLY A 41 22.74 21.82 35.01
N ILE A 42 22.63 20.93 34.01
CA ILE A 42 23.70 20.64 33.07
C ILE A 42 23.76 21.71 31.98
N VAL A 43 22.59 22.19 31.55
CA VAL A 43 22.46 23.27 30.57
C VAL A 43 21.87 24.50 31.27
N PRO A 44 22.53 25.68 31.19
CA PRO A 44 21.98 26.92 31.73
C PRO A 44 20.62 27.26 31.12
N GLN A 45 19.67 27.69 31.95
CA GLN A 45 18.31 28.03 31.50
C GLN A 45 18.29 29.15 30.45
N SER A 46 19.24 30.09 30.53
CA SER A 46 19.42 31.17 29.55
C SER A 46 19.84 30.66 28.17
N GLU A 47 20.49 29.51 28.10
CA GLU A 47 21.03 28.93 26.86
C GLU A 47 20.12 27.85 26.26
N LEU A 48 19.06 27.47 26.96
CA LEU A 48 18.20 26.33 26.65
C LEU A 48 17.63 26.35 25.23
N PHE A 49 17.32 27.54 24.71
CA PHE A 49 16.74 27.73 23.39
C PHE A 49 17.72 28.24 22.33
N THR A 50 19.01 28.40 22.66
CA THR A 50 20.02 28.93 21.72
C THR A 50 20.17 28.06 20.47
N GLY A 51 19.96 26.74 20.59
CA GLY A 51 19.98 25.81 19.45
C GLY A 51 18.90 26.07 18.38
N PHE A 52 17.78 26.72 18.73
CA PHE A 52 16.75 27.10 17.76
C PHE A 52 17.23 28.22 16.82
N GLY A 53 18.12 29.09 17.29
CA GLY A 53 18.74 30.14 16.50
C GLY A 53 19.92 29.69 15.65
N ASN A 54 20.27 28.40 15.69
CA ASN A 54 21.40 27.88 14.94
C ASN A 54 21.16 28.03 13.42
N PRO A 55 22.11 28.62 12.66
CA PRO A 55 22.01 28.76 11.21
C PRO A 55 21.72 27.44 10.48
N ALA A 56 22.20 26.30 10.99
CA ALA A 56 21.88 24.98 10.45
C ALA A 56 20.38 24.67 10.54
N THR A 57 19.77 24.92 11.69
CA THR A 57 18.33 24.71 11.93
C THR A 57 17.49 25.54 10.98
N ILE A 58 17.82 26.82 10.85
CA ILE A 58 17.13 27.76 9.94
C ILE A 58 17.31 27.31 8.49
N THR A 59 18.52 26.92 8.09
CA THR A 59 18.83 26.43 6.75
C THR A 59 17.98 25.20 6.41
N VAL A 60 17.86 24.24 7.34
CA VAL A 60 17.01 23.04 7.16
C VAL A 60 15.56 23.45 6.93
N VAL A 61 15.01 24.38 7.73
CA VAL A 61 13.63 24.87 7.56
C VAL A 61 13.43 25.51 6.18
N LEU A 62 14.35 26.38 5.75
CA LEU A 62 14.28 27.01 4.43
C LEU A 62 14.33 25.99 3.29
N VAL A 63 15.22 24.99 3.38
CA VAL A 63 15.32 23.91 2.38
C VAL A 63 14.02 23.10 2.34
N LEU A 64 13.38 22.83 3.49
CA LEU A 64 12.07 22.16 3.54
C LEU A 64 10.96 22.99 2.87
N ILE A 65 10.93 24.31 3.09
CA ILE A 65 9.97 25.23 2.45
C ILE A 65 10.18 25.25 0.93
N VAL A 66 11.43 25.37 0.47
CA VAL A 66 11.77 25.32 -0.96
C VAL A 66 11.35 23.98 -1.58
N SER A 67 11.63 22.87 -0.89
CA SER A 67 11.23 21.52 -1.33
C SER A 67 9.71 21.40 -1.48
N PHE A 68 8.94 21.96 -0.54
CA PHE A 68 7.48 21.99 -0.61
C PHE A 68 6.97 22.87 -1.77
N GLY A 69 7.55 24.05 -1.94
CA GLY A 69 7.21 24.97 -3.05
C GLY A 69 7.44 24.33 -4.43
N LEU A 70 8.56 23.62 -4.59
CA LEU A 70 8.88 22.89 -5.82
C LEU A 70 7.94 21.70 -6.07
N THR A 71 7.45 21.05 -5.00
CA THR A 71 6.43 20.00 -5.12
C THR A 71 5.07 20.59 -5.53
N LYS A 72 4.74 21.81 -5.09
CA LYS A 72 3.47 22.50 -5.40
C LYS A 72 3.47 23.27 -6.72
N SER A 73 4.64 23.58 -7.30
CA SER A 73 4.76 24.38 -8.53
C SER A 73 4.35 23.64 -9.81
N GLY A 74 4.05 22.34 -9.74
CA GLY A 74 3.77 21.53 -10.91
C GLY A 74 5.02 21.03 -11.64
N ALA A 75 6.19 21.03 -10.98
CA ALA A 75 7.39 20.40 -11.53
C ALA A 75 7.15 18.91 -11.89
N VAL A 76 6.20 18.26 -11.22
CA VAL A 76 5.72 16.89 -11.49
C VAL A 76 5.27 16.71 -12.95
N GLN A 77 4.59 17.68 -13.56
CA GLN A 77 4.11 17.56 -14.94
C GLN A 77 5.27 17.59 -15.95
N PHE A 78 6.27 18.44 -15.73
CA PHE A 78 7.48 18.50 -16.58
C PHE A 78 8.28 17.20 -16.52
N VAL A 79 8.35 16.59 -15.33
CA VAL A 79 9.06 15.33 -15.11
C VAL A 79 8.33 14.15 -15.76
N SER A 80 7.00 14.12 -15.69
CA SER A 80 6.19 13.03 -16.25
C SER A 80 6.36 12.90 -17.76
N ALA A 81 6.44 14.03 -18.48
CA ALA A 81 6.67 14.06 -19.93
C ALA A 81 8.02 13.43 -20.35
N LEU A 82 9.02 13.42 -19.45
CA LEU A 82 10.32 12.80 -19.70
C LEU A 82 10.32 11.28 -19.44
N ILE A 83 9.35 10.78 -18.66
CA ILE A 83 9.27 9.40 -18.18
C ILE A 83 8.28 8.56 -19.01
N ASP A 84 7.15 9.14 -19.42
CA ASP A 84 6.13 8.43 -20.19
C ASP A 84 6.67 7.70 -21.46
N PRO A 85 7.58 8.28 -22.28
CA PRO A 85 8.07 7.63 -23.50
C PRO A 85 8.93 6.37 -23.26
N VAL A 86 9.42 6.19 -22.03
CA VAL A 86 10.36 5.12 -21.67
C VAL A 86 9.73 4.09 -20.73
N ALA A 87 8.46 4.28 -20.35
CA ALA A 87 7.74 3.41 -19.41
C ALA A 87 7.69 1.95 -19.86
N ASP A 88 7.65 1.70 -21.17
CA ASP A 88 7.59 0.34 -21.75
C ASP A 88 8.92 -0.42 -21.67
N LYS A 89 10.04 0.27 -21.42
CA LYS A 89 11.38 -0.33 -21.33
C LYS A 89 11.80 -0.43 -19.86
N PRO A 90 11.71 -1.60 -19.21
CA PRO A 90 11.87 -1.70 -17.75
C PRO A 90 13.19 -1.14 -17.22
N PHE A 91 14.30 -1.50 -17.86
CA PHE A 91 15.63 -1.02 -17.48
C PHE A 91 15.76 0.50 -17.63
N LEU A 92 15.33 1.05 -18.77
CA LEU A 92 15.45 2.47 -19.05
C LEU A 92 14.53 3.30 -18.15
N HIS A 93 13.32 2.79 -17.87
CA HIS A 93 12.38 3.40 -16.93
C HIS A 93 12.96 3.50 -15.52
N ILE A 94 13.51 2.39 -15.00
CA ILE A 94 14.16 2.37 -13.68
C ILE A 94 15.37 3.31 -13.68
N ALA A 95 16.20 3.29 -14.72
CA ALA A 95 17.40 4.13 -14.83
C ALA A 95 17.06 5.63 -14.78
N ILE A 96 16.08 6.08 -15.57
CA ILE A 96 15.68 7.50 -15.61
C ILE A 96 15.07 7.94 -14.29
N LEU A 97 14.17 7.14 -13.70
CA LEU A 97 13.57 7.45 -12.40
C LEU A 97 14.64 7.54 -11.30
N THR A 98 15.55 6.57 -11.27
CA THR A 98 16.65 6.50 -10.30
C THR A 98 17.58 7.71 -10.45
N PHE A 99 18.00 8.01 -11.68
CA PHE A 99 18.87 9.16 -11.95
C PHE A 99 18.19 10.47 -11.58
N LEU A 100 16.92 10.64 -11.95
CA LEU A 100 16.17 11.85 -11.64
C LEU A 100 15.97 12.03 -10.13
N ALA A 101 15.69 10.95 -9.39
CA ALA A 101 15.61 10.99 -7.93
C ALA A 101 16.93 11.44 -7.31
N ALA A 102 18.06 10.88 -7.76
CA ALA A 102 19.36 11.29 -7.26
C ALA A 102 19.61 12.79 -7.55
N VAL A 103 19.33 13.25 -8.78
CA VAL A 103 19.54 14.65 -9.17
C VAL A 103 18.66 15.60 -8.39
N LEU A 104 17.36 15.31 -8.28
CA LEU A 104 16.45 16.13 -7.50
C LEU A 104 16.91 16.18 -6.04
N SER A 105 17.26 15.04 -5.44
CA SER A 105 17.72 14.96 -4.05
C SER A 105 19.07 15.64 -3.78
N MET A 106 19.83 16.03 -4.82
CA MET A 106 20.98 16.94 -4.64
C MET A 106 20.54 18.36 -4.27
N PHE A 107 19.31 18.76 -4.58
CA PHE A 107 18.83 20.13 -4.37
C PHE A 107 17.64 20.22 -3.41
N MET A 108 17.02 19.09 -3.08
CA MET A 108 15.95 19.00 -2.11
C MET A 108 16.19 17.86 -1.13
N ASN A 109 15.42 17.84 -0.05
CA ASN A 109 15.49 16.74 0.91
C ASN A 109 15.03 15.42 0.28
N ASN A 110 15.55 14.31 0.81
CA ASN A 110 15.21 12.97 0.31
C ASN A 110 13.69 12.69 0.30
N VAL A 111 12.98 13.21 1.31
CA VAL A 111 11.53 13.04 1.44
C VAL A 111 10.78 13.78 0.34
N GLY A 112 11.20 15.01 -0.01
CA GLY A 112 10.58 15.81 -1.06
C GLY A 112 10.81 15.21 -2.44
N ALA A 113 12.04 14.77 -2.74
CA ALA A 113 12.36 14.10 -4.00
C ALA A 113 11.51 12.83 -4.19
N LEU A 114 11.41 12.01 -3.14
CA LEU A 114 10.58 10.81 -3.15
C LEU A 114 9.09 11.15 -3.30
N ALA A 115 8.57 12.14 -2.57
CA ALA A 115 7.17 12.55 -2.63
C ALA A 115 6.76 13.08 -4.01
N LEU A 116 7.68 13.77 -4.70
CA LEU A 116 7.46 14.28 -6.05
C LEU A 116 7.42 13.14 -7.08
N LEU A 117 8.35 12.19 -6.98
CA LEU A 117 8.53 11.14 -8.00
C LEU A 117 7.67 9.89 -7.76
N MET A 118 7.29 9.59 -6.51
CA MET A 118 6.47 8.43 -6.16
C MET A 118 5.15 8.34 -6.95
N PRO A 119 4.31 9.39 -7.03
CA PRO A 119 3.06 9.30 -7.79
C PRO A 119 3.30 9.07 -9.28
N ILE A 120 4.38 9.64 -9.84
CA ILE A 120 4.75 9.45 -11.25
C ILE A 120 5.20 8.00 -11.47
N ALA A 121 6.09 7.49 -10.61
CA ALA A 121 6.61 6.14 -10.69
C ALA A 121 5.52 5.07 -10.53
N ILE A 122 4.53 5.29 -9.65
CA ILE A 122 3.37 4.40 -9.50
C ILE A 122 2.52 4.43 -10.77
N GLN A 123 2.15 5.61 -11.27
CA GLN A 123 1.31 5.73 -12.46
C GLN A 123 1.98 5.16 -13.71
N SER A 124 3.27 5.45 -13.93
CA SER A 124 3.99 4.96 -15.10
C SER A 124 4.24 3.45 -15.06
N THR A 125 4.42 2.85 -13.87
CA THR A 125 4.49 1.38 -13.75
C THR A 125 3.14 0.70 -13.91
N GLN A 126 2.05 1.29 -13.40
CA GLN A 126 0.70 0.80 -13.63
C GLN A 126 0.33 0.82 -15.12
N LYS A 127 0.59 1.94 -15.83
CA LYS A 127 0.40 2.03 -17.28
C LYS A 127 1.20 0.96 -18.05
N ALA A 128 2.42 0.67 -17.59
CA ALA A 128 3.31 -0.32 -18.21
C ALA A 128 3.05 -1.77 -17.74
N GLY A 129 2.00 -2.04 -16.96
CA GLY A 129 1.70 -3.38 -16.45
C GLY A 129 2.80 -3.97 -15.56
N ARG A 130 3.50 -3.15 -14.77
CA ARG A 130 4.53 -3.58 -13.79
C ARG A 130 4.20 -3.20 -12.34
N ALA A 131 4.64 -4.02 -11.40
CA ALA A 131 4.47 -3.75 -9.96
C ALA A 131 5.26 -2.49 -9.55
N PRO A 132 4.67 -1.51 -8.82
CA PRO A 132 5.35 -0.29 -8.40
C PRO A 132 6.61 -0.53 -7.55
N ALA A 133 6.64 -1.63 -6.79
CA ALA A 133 7.80 -2.03 -5.99
C ALA A 133 9.10 -2.14 -6.82
N THR A 134 8.99 -2.44 -8.13
CA THR A 134 10.14 -2.54 -9.05
C THR A 134 10.89 -1.23 -9.22
N VAL A 135 10.20 -0.09 -9.13
CA VAL A 135 10.78 1.25 -9.30
C VAL A 135 10.93 2.00 -8.00
N LEU A 136 10.03 1.79 -7.02
CA LEU A 136 10.00 2.54 -5.77
C LEU A 136 11.24 2.29 -4.89
N MET A 137 11.76 1.06 -4.87
CA MET A 137 12.96 0.75 -4.08
C MET A 137 14.22 1.42 -4.69
N PRO A 138 14.54 1.26 -5.99
CA PRO A 138 15.62 2.03 -6.63
C PRO A 138 15.48 3.54 -6.46
N LEU A 139 14.26 4.07 -6.61
CA LEU A 139 13.94 5.48 -6.41
C LEU A 139 14.31 5.97 -5.00
N SER A 140 13.95 5.20 -3.97
CA SER A 140 14.25 5.53 -2.56
C SER A 140 15.75 5.54 -2.28
N PHE A 141 16.48 4.52 -2.73
CA PHE A 141 17.94 4.46 -2.57
C PHE A 141 18.63 5.60 -3.32
N ALA A 142 18.20 5.89 -4.55
CA ALA A 142 18.78 6.96 -5.34
C ALA A 142 18.57 8.34 -4.70
N SER A 143 17.41 8.58 -4.11
CA SER A 143 17.17 9.81 -3.36
C SER A 143 18.11 9.94 -2.16
N ILE A 144 18.30 8.86 -1.38
CA ILE A 144 19.26 8.87 -0.26
C ILE A 144 20.67 9.17 -0.74
N LEU A 145 21.10 8.53 -1.82
CA LEU A 145 22.43 8.69 -2.41
C LEU A 145 22.65 10.10 -2.98
N GLY A 146 21.65 10.65 -3.66
CA GLY A 146 21.70 12.02 -4.21
C GLY A 146 21.88 13.08 -3.13
N GLY A 147 21.24 12.90 -1.96
CA GLY A 147 21.38 13.80 -0.82
C GLY A 147 22.80 13.88 -0.23
N LEU A 148 23.69 12.95 -0.56
CA LEU A 148 25.09 12.96 -0.12
C LEU A 148 25.97 13.91 -0.93
N VAL A 149 25.56 14.30 -2.14
CA VAL A 149 26.41 15.03 -3.10
C VAL A 149 26.57 16.51 -2.73
N THR A 150 25.57 17.10 -2.08
CA THR A 150 25.55 18.55 -1.78
C THR A 150 25.37 18.82 -0.30
N LEU A 151 25.73 20.04 0.10
CA LEU A 151 25.55 20.54 1.46
C LEU A 151 24.08 20.49 1.91
N ILE A 152 23.13 20.87 1.04
CA ILE A 152 21.71 21.01 1.39
C ILE A 152 20.91 19.71 1.26
N GLY A 153 21.48 18.68 0.62
CA GLY A 153 20.76 17.43 0.34
C GLY A 153 20.30 16.71 1.60
N THR A 154 21.07 16.80 2.70
CA THR A 154 20.71 16.17 3.97
C THR A 154 21.08 17.01 5.21
N PRO A 155 20.29 16.95 6.30
CA PRO A 155 20.60 17.66 7.55
C PRO A 155 21.99 17.37 8.15
N PRO A 156 22.51 16.13 8.14
CA PRO A 156 23.87 15.85 8.61
C PRO A 156 24.97 16.65 7.90
N ASN A 157 24.84 16.88 6.58
CA ASN A 157 25.80 17.69 5.83
C ASN A 157 25.80 19.16 6.27
N ILE A 158 24.61 19.72 6.54
CA ILE A 158 24.47 21.08 7.07
C ILE A 158 25.07 21.16 8.48
N LEU A 159 24.82 20.16 9.34
CA LEU A 159 25.34 20.13 10.71
C LEU A 159 26.87 20.09 10.74
N ILE A 160 27.50 19.21 9.97
CA ILE A 160 28.98 19.11 9.96
C ILE A 160 29.63 20.34 9.33
N ALA A 161 28.98 20.99 8.35
CA ALA A 161 29.50 22.22 7.76
C ALA A 161 29.49 23.40 8.74
N ASN A 162 28.42 23.54 9.53
CA ASN A 162 28.36 24.55 10.60
C ASN A 162 29.38 24.22 11.70
N TYR A 163 29.48 22.96 12.11
CA TYR A 163 30.45 22.55 13.11
C TYR A 163 31.91 22.83 12.67
N ARG A 164 32.24 22.55 11.40
CA ARG A 164 33.56 22.90 10.84
C ARG A 164 33.79 24.41 10.86
N GLN A 165 32.79 25.21 10.48
CA GLN A 165 32.87 26.66 10.54
C GLN A 165 33.15 27.15 11.97
N ASP A 166 32.50 26.57 12.98
CA ASP A 166 32.68 26.95 14.38
C ASP A 166 34.09 26.61 14.90
N VAL A 167 34.66 25.49 14.48
CA VAL A 167 35.97 25.00 14.97
C VAL A 167 37.15 25.56 14.17
N THR A 168 37.02 25.67 12.85
CA THR A 168 38.13 26.02 11.96
C THR A 168 37.98 27.39 11.30
N GLY A 169 36.83 28.07 11.46
CA GLY A 169 36.51 29.33 10.78
C GLY A 169 36.12 29.17 9.30
N GLU A 170 36.13 27.94 8.78
CA GLU A 170 35.85 27.66 7.36
C GLU A 170 34.67 26.71 7.20
N ALA A 171 33.58 27.19 6.59
CA ALA A 171 32.45 26.34 6.23
C ALA A 171 32.75 25.45 5.02
N PHE A 172 32.07 24.31 4.92
CA PHE A 172 31.99 23.61 3.64
C PHE A 172 31.16 24.43 2.65
N THR A 173 31.62 24.50 1.41
CA THR A 173 30.86 25.09 0.30
C THR A 173 29.81 24.10 -0.20
N MET A 174 28.84 24.59 -0.97
CA MET A 174 27.72 23.82 -1.51
C MET A 174 28.12 22.46 -2.12
N PHE A 175 29.24 22.40 -2.85
CA PHE A 175 29.72 21.21 -3.57
C PHE A 175 30.97 20.57 -2.94
N SER A 176 31.33 20.94 -1.71
CA SER A 176 32.49 20.32 -1.03
C SER A 176 32.34 18.80 -0.86
N PHE A 177 31.10 18.31 -0.76
CA PHE A 177 30.79 16.89 -0.66
C PHE A 177 30.74 16.19 -2.03
N ALA A 178 30.67 16.93 -3.13
CA ALA A 178 30.39 16.36 -4.45
C ALA A 178 31.42 15.34 -4.95
N PRO A 179 32.73 15.48 -4.72
CA PRO A 179 33.70 14.46 -5.15
C PRO A 179 33.46 13.10 -4.50
N VAL A 180 33.20 13.08 -3.20
CA VAL A 180 33.01 11.84 -2.43
C VAL A 180 31.56 11.35 -2.56
N GLY A 181 30.59 12.23 -2.28
CA GLY A 181 29.18 11.93 -2.38
C GLY A 181 28.76 11.56 -3.79
N GLY A 182 29.28 12.25 -4.81
CA GLY A 182 29.02 11.93 -6.22
C GLY A 182 29.61 10.58 -6.63
N ALA A 183 30.84 10.25 -6.19
CA ALA A 183 31.42 8.93 -6.45
C ALA A 183 30.60 7.81 -5.78
N ILE A 184 30.18 7.99 -4.53
CA ILE A 184 29.33 7.03 -3.81
C ILE A 184 27.95 6.93 -4.47
N ALA A 185 27.35 8.05 -4.86
CA ALA A 185 26.05 8.08 -5.51
C ALA A 185 26.11 7.37 -6.86
N LEU A 186 27.13 7.64 -7.68
CA LEU A 186 27.33 6.97 -8.95
C LEU A 186 27.54 5.46 -8.78
N ALA A 187 28.41 5.05 -7.85
CA ALA A 187 28.63 3.63 -7.54
C ALA A 187 27.34 2.94 -7.06
N GLY A 188 26.56 3.60 -6.20
CA GLY A 188 25.28 3.11 -5.71
C GLY A 188 24.22 3.01 -6.79
N ILE A 189 24.12 4.00 -7.69
CA ILE A 189 23.22 3.96 -8.85
C ILE A 189 23.61 2.80 -9.77
N ILE A 190 24.89 2.65 -10.11
CA ILE A 190 25.38 1.54 -10.94
C ILE A 190 25.06 0.20 -10.28
N PHE A 191 25.29 0.07 -8.97
CA PHE A 191 24.94 -1.13 -8.21
C PHE A 191 23.44 -1.41 -8.28
N MET A 192 22.59 -0.39 -8.08
CA MET A 192 21.13 -0.56 -8.14
C MET A 192 20.63 -1.04 -9.51
N LEU A 193 21.19 -0.48 -10.60
CA LEU A 193 20.80 -0.84 -11.96
C LEU A 193 21.31 -2.22 -12.40
N THR A 194 22.42 -2.70 -11.83
CA THR A 194 23.07 -3.97 -12.26
C THR A 194 22.74 -5.15 -11.35
N VAL A 195 22.86 -4.98 -10.04
CA VAL A 195 22.72 -6.03 -9.02
C VAL A 195 21.50 -5.79 -8.14
N GLY A 196 21.23 -4.55 -7.77
CA GLY A 196 20.17 -4.19 -6.81
C GLY A 196 18.79 -4.68 -7.24
N TRP A 197 18.45 -4.59 -8.53
CA TRP A 197 17.19 -5.12 -9.05
C TRP A 197 16.99 -6.63 -8.82
N LYS A 198 18.06 -7.43 -8.68
CA LYS A 198 17.99 -8.86 -8.33
C LYS A 198 17.70 -9.10 -6.84
N LEU A 199 18.06 -8.15 -5.98
CA LEU A 199 17.84 -8.21 -4.53
C LEU A 199 16.43 -7.74 -4.15
N VAL A 200 15.80 -6.93 -5.01
CA VAL A 200 14.40 -6.56 -4.86
C VAL A 200 13.54 -7.79 -5.12
N LYS A 201 13.17 -8.50 -4.06
CA LYS A 201 12.12 -9.51 -4.10
C LYS A 201 10.80 -8.78 -4.35
N VAL A 202 10.50 -8.55 -5.63
CA VAL A 202 9.17 -8.17 -6.06
C VAL A 202 8.29 -9.35 -5.71
N ARG A 203 7.52 -9.24 -4.62
CA ARG A 203 6.40 -10.15 -4.42
C ARG A 203 5.56 -10.01 -5.68
N LYS A 204 5.24 -11.14 -6.33
CA LYS A 204 4.31 -11.17 -7.46
C LYS A 204 2.94 -10.72 -6.94
N GLN A 205 2.76 -9.42 -6.79
CA GLN A 205 1.46 -8.79 -6.77
C GLN A 205 1.45 -8.02 -8.08
N SER A 206 0.62 -8.56 -8.97
CA SER A 206 0.53 -8.18 -10.36
C SER A 206 0.24 -6.69 -10.47
N ALA A 207 0.72 -6.13 -11.57
CA ALA A 207 0.44 -4.76 -11.90
C ALA A 207 -1.02 -4.61 -12.30
N GLY A 208 -1.67 -3.59 -11.75
CA GLY A 208 -3.05 -3.24 -12.05
C GLY A 208 -3.98 -3.72 -10.95
N LEU A 209 -4.60 -2.75 -10.25
CA LEU A 209 -5.83 -2.88 -9.45
C LEU A 209 -6.00 -4.00 -8.41
N GLU A 210 -5.06 -4.94 -8.24
CA GLU A 210 -5.05 -5.96 -7.19
C GLU A 210 -4.46 -5.40 -5.89
N LEU A 211 -5.02 -4.29 -5.40
CA LEU A 211 -4.63 -3.69 -4.12
C LEU A 211 -5.19 -4.44 -2.91
N PHE A 212 -5.71 -5.65 -3.11
CA PHE A 212 -6.21 -6.49 -2.03
C PHE A 212 -5.77 -7.92 -2.28
N ASP A 213 -5.02 -8.45 -1.32
CA ASP A 213 -4.75 -9.87 -1.15
C ASP A 213 -6.07 -10.56 -0.74
N VAL A 214 -6.98 -10.63 -1.71
CA VAL A 214 -8.33 -11.15 -1.60
C VAL A 214 -8.37 -12.42 -2.44
N GLU A 215 -7.52 -13.39 -2.08
CA GLU A 215 -7.46 -14.69 -2.76
C GLU A 215 -8.75 -15.54 -2.57
N LYS A 216 -9.80 -14.97 -1.97
CA LYS A 216 -10.94 -15.68 -1.39
C LYS A 216 -12.22 -14.84 -1.37
N TYR A 217 -12.84 -14.69 -2.54
CA TYR A 217 -14.17 -14.09 -2.70
C TYR A 217 -15.27 -15.01 -2.18
N LEU A 218 -16.29 -14.45 -1.53
CA LEU A 218 -17.47 -15.20 -1.12
C LEU A 218 -18.54 -15.18 -2.21
N PHE A 219 -18.90 -16.35 -2.73
CA PHE A 219 -19.95 -16.57 -3.73
C PHE A 219 -21.14 -17.34 -3.15
N GLU A 220 -22.33 -17.03 -3.65
CA GLU A 220 -23.57 -17.75 -3.35
C GLU A 220 -23.99 -18.58 -4.57
N LEU A 221 -23.89 -19.91 -4.48
CA LEU A 221 -24.28 -20.85 -5.53
C LEU A 221 -25.52 -21.65 -5.11
N LYS A 222 -26.37 -21.98 -6.08
CA LYS A 222 -27.58 -22.79 -5.88
C LYS A 222 -27.47 -24.13 -6.60
N ILE A 223 -27.79 -25.21 -5.91
CA ILE A 223 -27.90 -26.55 -6.49
C ILE A 223 -29.18 -26.63 -7.35
N THR A 224 -29.00 -26.91 -8.64
CA THR A 224 -30.09 -27.08 -9.62
C THR A 224 -30.54 -28.53 -9.69
N ALA A 225 -31.67 -28.79 -10.35
CA ALA A 225 -32.18 -30.14 -10.57
C ALA A 225 -31.28 -31.01 -11.48
N GLU A 226 -30.40 -30.38 -12.27
CA GLU A 226 -29.45 -31.05 -13.18
C GLU A 226 -28.05 -31.17 -12.56
N SER A 227 -27.89 -30.76 -11.30
CA SER A 227 -26.58 -30.71 -10.67
C SER A 227 -26.02 -32.10 -10.38
N GLY A 228 -24.76 -32.31 -10.74
CA GLY A 228 -24.01 -33.52 -10.40
C GLY A 228 -23.72 -33.69 -8.90
N LEU A 229 -24.08 -32.71 -8.06
CA LEU A 229 -23.90 -32.75 -6.60
C LEU A 229 -25.12 -33.32 -5.85
N LEU A 230 -26.21 -33.65 -6.56
CA LEU A 230 -27.42 -34.17 -5.91
C LEU A 230 -27.15 -35.49 -5.17
N ASP A 231 -27.66 -35.57 -3.94
CA ASP A 231 -27.48 -36.70 -3.01
C ASP A 231 -26.03 -36.93 -2.54
N GLN A 232 -25.06 -36.13 -2.99
CA GLN A 232 -23.67 -36.24 -2.57
C GLN A 232 -23.48 -35.81 -1.11
N SER A 233 -22.53 -36.43 -0.40
CA SER A 233 -22.20 -36.02 0.96
C SER A 233 -21.41 -34.71 0.98
N VAL A 234 -21.69 -33.86 1.97
CA VAL A 234 -20.94 -32.61 2.18
C VAL A 234 -19.46 -32.88 2.47
N GLY A 235 -19.13 -34.07 2.99
CA GLY A 235 -17.76 -34.51 3.15
C GLY A 235 -17.02 -34.58 1.81
N GLU A 236 -17.61 -35.24 0.81
CA GLU A 236 -17.02 -35.35 -0.52
C GLU A 236 -16.96 -33.99 -1.23
N LEU A 237 -17.99 -33.16 -1.09
CA LEU A 237 -17.97 -31.79 -1.61
C LEU A 237 -16.79 -30.99 -1.02
N LYS A 238 -16.55 -31.08 0.30
CA LYS A 238 -15.43 -30.38 0.93
C LYS A 238 -14.08 -30.87 0.43
N ASP A 239 -13.94 -32.16 0.14
CA ASP A 239 -12.71 -32.74 -0.39
C ASP A 239 -12.45 -32.22 -1.81
N GLN A 240 -13.48 -32.19 -2.68
CA GLN A 240 -13.40 -31.62 -4.04
C GLN A 240 -13.04 -30.12 -4.01
N LEU A 241 -13.68 -29.35 -3.13
CA LEU A 241 -13.39 -27.93 -2.99
C LEU A 241 -11.95 -27.68 -2.50
N SER A 242 -11.45 -28.53 -1.59
CA SER A 242 -10.08 -28.40 -1.07
C SER A 242 -9.01 -28.64 -2.14
N GLU A 243 -9.28 -29.54 -3.11
CA GLU A 243 -8.38 -29.78 -4.25
C GLU A 243 -8.26 -28.56 -5.16
N GLU A 244 -9.35 -27.81 -5.33
CA GLU A 244 -9.43 -26.59 -6.13
C GLU A 244 -9.24 -25.32 -5.28
N LYS A 245 -8.67 -25.43 -4.07
CA LYS A 245 -8.38 -24.32 -3.13
C LYS A 245 -9.59 -23.47 -2.71
N MET A 246 -10.78 -24.04 -2.79
CA MET A 246 -12.03 -23.42 -2.36
C MET A 246 -12.48 -23.93 -0.99
N ASP A 247 -13.23 -23.11 -0.26
CA ASP A 247 -13.78 -23.43 1.05
C ASP A 247 -15.32 -23.34 1.03
N LEU A 248 -16.01 -24.38 1.55
CA LEU A 248 -17.43 -24.28 1.87
C LEU A 248 -17.60 -23.58 3.23
N ILE A 249 -18.09 -22.34 3.20
CA ILE A 249 -18.26 -21.51 4.40
C ILE A 249 -19.55 -21.82 5.14
N SER A 250 -20.66 -21.98 4.42
CA SER A 250 -21.94 -22.37 4.99
C SER A 250 -22.90 -22.93 3.94
N LEU A 251 -23.89 -23.67 4.41
CA LEU A 251 -24.97 -24.24 3.61
C LEU A 251 -26.31 -23.69 4.11
N ILE A 252 -27.25 -23.43 3.20
CA ILE A 252 -28.65 -23.17 3.55
C ILE A 252 -29.50 -24.27 2.93
N HIS A 253 -30.11 -25.09 3.78
CA HIS A 253 -31.03 -26.16 3.41
C HIS A 253 -32.42 -25.81 3.92
N LYS A 254 -33.45 -25.84 3.06
CA LYS A 254 -34.85 -25.53 3.45
C LYS A 254 -35.03 -24.24 4.26
N ARG A 255 -34.26 -23.20 3.93
CA ARG A 255 -34.22 -21.88 4.62
C ARG A 255 -33.59 -21.88 6.02
N GLU A 256 -33.03 -22.99 6.47
CA GLU A 256 -32.23 -23.05 7.69
C GLU A 256 -30.74 -22.92 7.36
N LYS A 257 -30.08 -21.98 8.03
CA LYS A 257 -28.65 -21.73 7.84
C LYS A 257 -27.83 -22.69 8.71
N MET A 258 -26.97 -23.45 8.06
CA MET A 258 -26.02 -24.36 8.69
C MET A 258 -24.60 -23.82 8.56
N SER A 259 -24.14 -23.10 9.59
CA SER A 259 -22.77 -22.57 9.66
C SER A 259 -21.71 -23.65 9.94
N VAL A 260 -22.14 -24.83 10.40
CA VAL A 260 -21.31 -26.02 10.59
C VAL A 260 -22.10 -27.21 10.07
N VAL A 261 -21.74 -27.68 8.88
CA VAL A 261 -22.41 -28.81 8.24
C VAL A 261 -21.65 -30.09 8.54
N ARG A 262 -22.36 -31.12 9.04
CA ARG A 262 -21.78 -32.45 9.27
C ARG A 262 -21.36 -33.05 7.93
N ARG A 263 -20.22 -33.75 7.87
CA ARG A 263 -19.73 -34.40 6.63
C ARG A 263 -20.73 -35.39 6.05
N SER A 264 -21.59 -35.99 6.88
CA SER A 264 -22.63 -36.94 6.46
C SER A 264 -23.91 -36.31 5.91
N HIS A 265 -24.05 -34.98 5.94
CA HIS A 265 -25.22 -34.32 5.38
C HIS A 265 -25.21 -34.50 3.86
N ARG A 266 -26.39 -34.76 3.27
CA ARG A 266 -26.54 -34.96 1.83
C ARG A 266 -27.14 -33.73 1.20
N LEU A 267 -26.57 -33.32 0.07
CA LEU A 267 -26.97 -32.15 -0.68
C LEU A 267 -28.28 -32.41 -1.42
N ALA A 268 -29.16 -31.41 -1.42
CA ALA A 268 -30.47 -31.47 -2.06
C ALA A 268 -30.67 -30.34 -3.07
N GLU A 269 -31.63 -30.52 -3.96
CA GLU A 269 -32.04 -29.48 -4.89
C GLU A 269 -32.48 -28.21 -4.12
N ASN A 270 -32.11 -27.04 -4.65
CA ASN A 270 -32.35 -25.71 -4.06
C ASN A 270 -31.54 -25.39 -2.80
N ASP A 271 -30.59 -26.23 -2.41
CA ASP A 271 -29.59 -25.86 -1.41
C ASP A 271 -28.73 -24.69 -1.90
N LEU A 272 -28.37 -23.81 -0.97
CA LEU A 272 -27.48 -22.68 -1.25
C LEU A 272 -26.12 -22.91 -0.59
N LEU A 273 -25.08 -22.93 -1.41
CA LEU A 273 -23.69 -23.08 -1.02
C LEU A 273 -23.03 -21.71 -0.96
N MET A 274 -22.52 -21.33 0.22
CA MET A 274 -21.63 -20.18 0.34
C MET A 274 -20.20 -20.69 0.15
N LEU A 275 -19.65 -20.50 -1.04
CA LEU A 275 -18.28 -20.92 -1.37
C LEU A 275 -17.33 -19.74 -1.29
N GLN A 276 -16.11 -19.99 -0.86
CA GLN A 276 -15.06 -19.00 -0.83
C GLN A 276 -13.86 -19.46 -1.66
N GLY A 277 -13.46 -18.67 -2.66
CA GLY A 277 -12.33 -19.00 -3.54
C GLY A 277 -12.09 -17.97 -4.64
N PRO A 278 -11.14 -18.23 -5.55
CA PRO A 278 -10.92 -17.41 -6.75
C PRO A 278 -12.12 -17.46 -7.70
N GLN A 279 -12.37 -16.37 -8.44
CA GLN A 279 -13.52 -16.30 -9.34
C GLN A 279 -13.47 -17.36 -10.45
N GLU A 280 -12.32 -17.49 -11.13
CA GLU A 280 -12.15 -18.42 -12.25
C GLU A 280 -12.44 -19.88 -11.83
N ASP A 281 -11.95 -20.27 -10.65
CA ASP A 281 -12.16 -21.60 -10.09
C ASP A 281 -13.64 -21.84 -9.73
N ILE A 282 -14.30 -20.83 -9.16
CA ILE A 282 -15.73 -20.90 -8.81
C ILE A 282 -16.60 -21.00 -10.08
N ASP A 283 -16.28 -20.24 -11.12
CA ASP A 283 -16.99 -20.27 -12.40
C ASP A 283 -16.83 -21.62 -13.10
N GLN A 284 -15.60 -22.18 -13.08
CA GLN A 284 -15.33 -23.51 -13.60
C GLN A 284 -16.08 -24.58 -12.80
N PHE A 285 -16.06 -24.50 -11.47
CA PHE A 285 -16.75 -25.43 -10.59
C PHE A 285 -18.26 -25.39 -10.76
N ALA A 286 -18.83 -24.18 -10.85
CA ALA A 286 -20.25 -23.98 -11.08
C ALA A 286 -20.68 -24.58 -12.43
N SER A 287 -19.90 -24.34 -13.50
CA SER A 287 -20.17 -24.89 -14.83
C SER A 287 -20.05 -26.42 -14.86
N LYS A 288 -19.02 -26.98 -14.22
CA LYS A 288 -18.76 -28.43 -14.14
C LYS A 288 -19.88 -29.20 -13.41
N HIS A 289 -20.46 -28.58 -12.39
CA HIS A 289 -21.48 -29.21 -11.54
C HIS A 289 -22.91 -28.69 -11.79
N SER A 290 -23.12 -27.94 -12.88
CA SER A 290 -24.40 -27.33 -13.26
C SER A 290 -25.05 -26.53 -12.11
N LEU A 291 -24.25 -25.74 -11.40
CA LEU A 291 -24.70 -24.88 -10.31
C LEU A 291 -25.09 -23.50 -10.85
N GLN A 292 -26.09 -22.89 -10.24
CA GLN A 292 -26.51 -21.54 -10.58
C GLN A 292 -25.85 -20.54 -9.63
N MET A 293 -25.00 -19.65 -10.15
CA MET A 293 -24.49 -18.52 -9.38
C MET A 293 -25.58 -17.47 -9.16
N LEU A 294 -25.77 -17.06 -7.90
CA LEU A 294 -26.75 -16.04 -7.52
C LEU A 294 -26.07 -14.72 -7.21
N SER A 295 -26.71 -13.60 -7.59
CA SER A 295 -26.30 -12.29 -7.09
C SER A 295 -26.97 -11.98 -5.76
N ALA A 296 -26.46 -10.96 -5.05
CA ALA A 296 -26.95 -10.54 -3.74
C ALA A 296 -28.48 -10.36 -3.72
N GLU A 297 -29.09 -9.79 -4.77
CA GLU A 297 -30.52 -9.53 -4.80
C GLU A 297 -31.32 -10.42 -5.77
N ASN A 298 -30.70 -10.96 -6.83
CA ASN A 298 -31.43 -11.70 -7.87
C ASN A 298 -31.10 -13.20 -7.82
N ALA A 299 -32.08 -14.00 -7.41
CA ALA A 299 -31.99 -15.46 -7.37
C ALA A 299 -32.49 -16.17 -8.66
N ARG A 300 -32.74 -15.41 -9.75
CA ARG A 300 -33.63 -15.87 -10.84
C ARG A 300 -33.13 -15.70 -12.28
N LYS A 301 -31.96 -15.12 -12.54
CA LYS A 301 -31.41 -15.01 -13.91
C LYS A 301 -30.02 -15.61 -13.95
N GLU A 302 -29.78 -16.45 -14.95
CA GLU A 302 -28.45 -16.82 -15.41
C GLU A 302 -27.72 -15.51 -15.77
N ILE A 303 -26.63 -15.24 -15.05
CA ILE A 303 -25.83 -14.02 -15.22
C ILE A 303 -24.79 -14.21 -16.35
N LEU A 304 -24.69 -15.41 -16.91
CA LEU A 304 -23.55 -15.87 -17.71
C LEU A 304 -23.63 -15.57 -19.22
N HIS A 305 -24.65 -14.88 -19.74
CA HIS A 305 -24.90 -14.85 -21.21
C HIS A 305 -25.29 -13.49 -21.85
N SER A 306 -24.86 -12.34 -21.34
CA SER A 306 -24.99 -11.08 -22.08
C SER A 306 -23.65 -10.64 -22.69
N GLU A 307 -23.58 -10.54 -24.02
CA GLU A 307 -22.36 -10.17 -24.79
C GLU A 307 -21.80 -8.78 -24.44
N ASP A 308 -22.60 -7.90 -23.81
CA ASP A 308 -22.22 -6.52 -23.44
C ASP A 308 -21.99 -6.30 -21.92
N SER A 309 -22.03 -7.36 -21.10
CA SER A 309 -21.84 -7.24 -19.65
C SER A 309 -20.41 -7.52 -19.22
N GLN A 310 -19.85 -6.69 -18.34
CA GLN A 310 -18.52 -6.87 -17.77
C GLN A 310 -18.59 -7.15 -16.27
N VAL A 311 -17.51 -7.74 -15.75
CA VAL A 311 -17.27 -7.89 -14.32
C VAL A 311 -16.20 -6.87 -13.91
N SER A 312 -16.42 -6.14 -12.82
CA SER A 312 -15.49 -5.14 -12.30
C SER A 312 -15.30 -5.29 -10.80
N GLU A 313 -14.05 -5.21 -10.36
CA GLU A 313 -13.69 -5.17 -8.95
C GLU A 313 -13.63 -3.72 -8.45
N VAL A 314 -14.38 -3.45 -7.37
CA VAL A 314 -14.47 -2.10 -6.79
C VAL A 314 -14.13 -2.14 -5.32
N VAL A 315 -13.35 -1.14 -4.89
CA VAL A 315 -12.89 -0.99 -3.51
C VAL A 315 -13.74 0.05 -2.79
N VAL A 316 -14.25 -0.31 -1.62
CA VAL A 316 -15.06 0.59 -0.80
C VAL A 316 -14.16 1.60 -0.08
N THR A 317 -14.26 2.87 -0.46
CA THR A 317 -13.51 3.97 0.19
C THR A 317 -14.22 4.47 1.44
N ALA A 318 -13.49 5.19 2.31
CA ALA A 318 -14.02 5.68 3.58
C ALA A 318 -15.17 6.68 3.44
N SER A 319 -15.28 7.35 2.28
CA SER A 319 -16.34 8.31 1.95
C SER A 319 -17.54 7.66 1.25
N SER A 320 -17.53 6.34 1.04
CA SER A 320 -18.59 5.66 0.29
C SER A 320 -19.90 5.61 1.08
N PRO A 321 -21.05 5.93 0.46
CA PRO A 321 -22.35 5.99 1.14
C PRO A 321 -22.91 4.61 1.54
N ILE A 322 -22.31 3.52 1.05
CA ILE A 322 -22.72 2.13 1.35
C ILE A 322 -22.04 1.57 2.60
N VAL A 323 -21.12 2.32 3.22
CA VAL A 323 -20.41 1.87 4.42
C VAL A 323 -21.39 1.65 5.58
N ASN A 324 -21.24 0.52 6.26
CA ASN A 324 -22.09 -0.01 7.33
C ASN A 324 -23.50 -0.44 6.91
N GLN A 325 -23.79 -0.52 5.61
CA GLN A 325 -25.07 -1.01 5.08
C GLN A 325 -24.90 -2.41 4.48
N THR A 326 -25.99 -3.17 4.39
CA THR A 326 -26.03 -4.45 3.66
C THR A 326 -26.64 -4.26 2.27
N PRO A 327 -26.27 -5.07 1.25
CA PRO A 327 -26.87 -4.97 -0.08
C PRO A 327 -28.39 -4.97 -0.06
N ARG A 328 -28.99 -5.79 0.82
CA ARG A 328 -30.44 -5.88 1.02
C ARG A 328 -31.09 -4.60 1.54
N GLU A 329 -30.43 -3.87 2.45
CA GLU A 329 -30.98 -2.63 3.02
C GLU A 329 -31.06 -1.51 1.99
N ILE A 330 -30.11 -1.48 1.06
CA ILE A 330 -29.96 -0.38 0.10
C ILE A 330 -30.59 -0.67 -1.25
N GLY A 331 -31.09 -1.89 -1.46
CA GLY A 331 -31.60 -2.31 -2.76
C GLY A 331 -30.49 -2.27 -3.80
N PHE A 332 -29.31 -2.85 -3.50
CA PHE A 332 -28.05 -2.62 -4.21
C PHE A 332 -28.21 -2.69 -5.74
N ASN A 333 -28.83 -3.76 -6.24
CA ASN A 333 -28.97 -3.98 -7.68
C ASN A 333 -29.98 -3.02 -8.29
N ARG A 334 -31.02 -2.64 -7.55
CA ARG A 334 -32.02 -1.66 -8.02
C ARG A 334 -31.47 -0.23 -8.03
N LYS A 335 -30.66 0.12 -7.03
CA LYS A 335 -30.12 1.46 -6.84
C LYS A 335 -28.99 1.76 -7.82
N TYR A 336 -28.06 0.82 -7.98
CA TYR A 336 -26.86 0.99 -8.81
C TYR A 336 -26.96 0.30 -10.18
N ARG A 337 -28.05 -0.41 -10.48
CA ARG A 337 -28.28 -1.12 -11.75
C ARG A 337 -27.19 -2.14 -12.11
N VAL A 338 -26.43 -2.60 -11.11
CA VAL A 338 -25.37 -3.61 -11.24
C VAL A 338 -25.61 -4.74 -10.25
N ASN A 339 -25.19 -5.95 -10.59
CA ASN A 339 -25.32 -7.12 -9.73
C ASN A 339 -24.08 -7.29 -8.85
N LEU A 340 -24.25 -7.34 -7.53
CA LEU A 340 -23.17 -7.76 -6.63
C LEU A 340 -23.04 -9.30 -6.66
N LEU A 341 -21.93 -9.80 -7.20
CA LEU A 341 -21.66 -11.24 -7.36
C LEU A 341 -20.85 -11.82 -6.20
N ALA A 342 -19.91 -11.05 -5.68
CA ALA A 342 -19.09 -11.44 -4.56
C ALA A 342 -18.63 -10.25 -3.74
N ALA A 343 -18.23 -10.52 -2.51
CA ALA A 343 -17.59 -9.54 -1.64
C ALA A 343 -16.43 -10.19 -0.89
N SER A 344 -15.46 -9.38 -0.53
CA SER A 344 -14.32 -9.82 0.27
C SER A 344 -13.82 -8.77 1.24
N ARG A 345 -13.22 -9.26 2.33
CA ARG A 345 -12.62 -8.49 3.40
C ARG A 345 -11.33 -9.17 3.86
N SER A 346 -10.26 -8.39 3.98
CA SER A 346 -8.99 -8.88 4.51
C SER A 346 -9.14 -9.48 5.92
N GLY A 347 -8.58 -10.68 6.13
CA GLY A 347 -8.36 -11.30 7.44
C GLY A 347 -9.50 -12.08 8.07
N THR A 348 -10.77 -11.90 7.66
CA THR A 348 -11.91 -12.65 8.27
C THR A 348 -12.89 -13.22 7.24
N PRO A 349 -13.03 -14.55 7.12
CA PRO A 349 -14.01 -15.16 6.23
C PRO A 349 -15.42 -14.85 6.73
N HIS A 350 -16.23 -14.22 5.87
CA HIS A 350 -17.61 -13.86 6.19
C HIS A 350 -18.54 -15.05 5.97
N ARG A 351 -19.29 -15.42 7.03
CA ARG A 351 -20.16 -16.59 7.03
C ARG A 351 -21.63 -16.27 6.72
N ASN A 352 -21.95 -15.02 6.44
CA ASN A 352 -23.31 -14.59 6.12
C ASN A 352 -23.55 -14.65 4.61
N ARG A 353 -24.82 -14.68 4.21
CA ARG A 353 -25.18 -14.58 2.79
C ARG A 353 -24.65 -13.28 2.23
N LEU A 354 -24.34 -13.26 0.94
CA LEU A 354 -23.85 -12.05 0.27
C LEU A 354 -24.80 -10.86 0.45
N ARG A 355 -26.11 -11.11 0.43
CA ARG A 355 -27.15 -10.08 0.65
C ARG A 355 -27.17 -9.44 2.04
N ASP A 356 -26.64 -10.16 3.04
CA ASP A 356 -26.57 -9.74 4.43
C ASP A 356 -25.10 -9.38 4.82
N PHE A 357 -24.22 -9.24 3.83
CA PHE A 357 -22.84 -8.81 4.03
C PHE A 357 -22.81 -7.33 4.41
N GLN A 358 -22.37 -7.01 5.63
CA GLN A 358 -22.25 -5.63 6.06
C GLN A 358 -20.99 -5.01 5.44
N ILE A 359 -21.16 -4.05 4.53
CA ILE A 359 -20.07 -3.44 3.77
C ILE A 359 -19.27 -2.49 4.67
N LYS A 360 -17.93 -2.54 4.60
CA LYS A 360 -17.00 -1.68 5.34
C LYS A 360 -15.93 -1.09 4.42
N THR A 361 -15.29 -0.03 4.90
CA THR A 361 -14.13 0.57 4.23
C THR A 361 -13.02 -0.47 4.01
N GLY A 362 -12.51 -0.54 2.78
CA GLY A 362 -11.49 -1.49 2.37
C GLY A 362 -12.02 -2.86 1.97
N ASP A 363 -13.35 -3.08 1.98
CA ASP A 363 -13.92 -4.27 1.33
C ASP A 363 -13.80 -4.16 -0.19
N VAL A 364 -13.69 -5.30 -0.84
CA VAL A 364 -13.69 -5.44 -2.31
C VAL A 364 -15.00 -6.08 -2.74
N LEU A 365 -15.67 -5.46 -3.70
CA LEU A 365 -16.94 -5.91 -4.26
C LEU A 365 -16.73 -6.30 -5.73
N LEU A 366 -17.24 -7.47 -6.10
CA LEU A 366 -17.25 -7.94 -7.48
C LEU A 366 -18.62 -7.63 -8.09
N LEU A 367 -18.64 -6.71 -9.05
CA LEU A 367 -19.85 -6.20 -9.68
C LEU A 367 -19.97 -6.72 -11.10
N HIS A 368 -21.20 -7.01 -11.53
CA HIS A 368 -21.51 -7.40 -12.90
C HIS A 368 -22.62 -6.55 -13.48
N GLY A 369 -22.40 -6.00 -14.67
CA GLY A 369 -23.36 -5.16 -15.37
C GLY A 369 -22.79 -4.56 -16.64
N ASP A 370 -23.57 -3.70 -17.29
CA ASP A 370 -23.14 -2.98 -18.49
C ASP A 370 -22.03 -1.98 -18.12
N VAL A 371 -21.08 -1.76 -19.05
CA VAL A 371 -19.88 -0.93 -18.84
C VAL A 371 -20.21 0.48 -18.33
N GLU A 372 -21.29 1.09 -18.86
CA GLU A 372 -21.74 2.43 -18.45
C GLU A 372 -22.17 2.46 -16.98
N ASN A 373 -22.92 1.45 -16.52
CA ASN A 373 -23.40 1.36 -15.13
C ASN A 373 -22.28 1.00 -14.15
N LEU A 374 -21.17 0.41 -14.61
CA LEU A 374 -20.01 0.09 -13.78
C LEU A 374 -19.06 1.29 -13.57
N GLN A 375 -19.12 2.30 -14.46
CA GLN A 375 -18.28 3.49 -14.37
C GLN A 375 -18.87 4.61 -13.50
N GLU A 376 -20.20 4.67 -13.39
CA GLU A 376 -20.93 5.57 -12.47
C GLU A 376 -20.90 5.09 -11.01
#